data_AF-A0A1X0I2Y3-F1
#
_entry.id   AF-A0A1X0I2Y3-F1
#
_cell.length_a   1.000
_cell.length_b   1.000
_cell.length_c   1.000
_cell.angle_alpha   90.00
_cell.angle_beta   90.00
_cell.angle_gamma   90.00
#
_symmetry.space_group_name_H-M   'P 1'
#
loop_
_entity.id
_entity.type
_entity.pdbx_description
1 polymer ?
#
loop_
_entity_poly.entity_id
_entity_poly.type
_entity_poly.pdbx_seq_one_letter_code
_entity_poly.pdbx_strand_id
1 'polypeptide(L)'
;MSELRYDFFGQIFQRYFRNAVDTYPRTGGALVEKLLTLSDDALDRLTQPRCAAIASAQAEIPNARITSEFFVVTQHGLVYAAELNGSRRSVYYLATPRAFFDPFVDQVGSAELRDGAVVVVDARFTRDLASSGDPMDAALRRILDEHLALRVDLPA
;
A
#
# COMPACT_ATOMS: atom_id res chain seq x y z
N MET A 1 6.36 -13.14 -23.56
CA MET A 1 5.85 -11.77 -23.80
C MET A 1 5.15 -11.31 -22.54
N SER A 2 5.92 -10.79 -21.58
CA SER A 2 5.41 -10.41 -20.26
C SER A 2 4.38 -9.29 -20.42
N GLU A 3 3.11 -9.58 -20.14
CA GLU A 3 2.08 -8.55 -19.99
C GLU A 3 2.58 -7.57 -18.93
N LEU A 4 2.94 -6.36 -19.35
CA LEU A 4 3.15 -5.23 -18.47
C LEU A 4 1.77 -4.91 -17.87
N ARG A 5 1.40 -5.63 -16.81
CA ARG A 5 0.27 -5.26 -15.95
C ARG A 5 0.50 -3.82 -15.55
N TYR A 6 -0.48 -2.98 -15.86
CA TYR A 6 -0.46 -1.57 -15.50
C TYR A 6 -0.34 -1.45 -13.99
N ASP A 7 0.86 -1.13 -13.51
CA ASP A 7 1.13 -0.90 -12.09
C ASP A 7 0.87 0.58 -11.80
N PHE A 8 -0.41 0.93 -11.65
CA PHE A 8 -0.84 2.28 -11.27
C PHE A 8 -0.12 2.75 -10.01
N PHE A 9 -0.03 1.85 -9.04
CA PHE A 9 0.61 2.12 -7.78
C PHE A 9 2.11 2.34 -7.96
N GLY A 10 2.80 1.47 -8.69
CA GLY A 10 4.21 1.64 -9.02
C GLY A 10 4.51 3.03 -9.57
N GLN A 11 3.67 3.57 -10.46
CA GLN A 11 3.84 4.93 -10.99
C GLN A 11 3.66 6.03 -9.93
N ILE A 12 2.63 5.92 -9.08
CA ILE A 12 2.39 6.88 -7.99
C ILE A 12 3.54 6.84 -6.97
N PHE A 13 3.98 5.63 -6.58
CA PHE A 13 5.07 5.44 -5.63
C PHE A 13 6.42 5.89 -6.20
N GLN A 14 6.72 5.63 -7.47
CA GLN A 14 7.92 6.13 -8.13
C GLN A 14 7.98 7.65 -8.16
N ARG A 15 6.85 8.31 -8.44
CA ARG A 15 6.77 9.77 -8.51
C ARG A 15 6.93 10.42 -7.14
N TYR A 16 6.40 9.79 -6.09
CA TYR A 16 6.47 10.33 -4.74
C TYR A 16 7.79 10.00 -4.02
N PHE A 17 8.26 8.75 -4.09
CA PHE A 17 9.47 8.29 -3.40
C PHE A 17 10.74 8.34 -4.27
N ARG A 18 10.67 8.95 -5.46
CA ARG A 18 11.80 9.25 -6.36
C ARG A 18 12.79 8.07 -6.48
N ASN A 19 12.36 7.00 -7.14
CA ASN A 19 13.09 5.73 -7.35
C ASN A 19 13.38 4.88 -6.09
N ALA A 20 13.05 5.30 -4.87
CA ALA A 20 13.41 4.52 -3.68
C ALA A 20 12.57 3.24 -3.48
N VAL A 21 11.30 3.24 -3.86
CA VAL A 21 10.36 2.13 -3.56
C VAL A 21 10.59 0.89 -4.44
N ASP A 22 10.93 1.08 -5.71
CA ASP A 22 11.05 -0.02 -6.69
C ASP A 22 12.50 -0.42 -7.03
N THR A 23 13.50 0.29 -6.50
CA THR A 23 14.93 0.03 -6.78
C THR A 23 15.58 -0.92 -5.76
N TYR A 24 14.95 -1.16 -4.60
CA TYR A 24 15.56 -1.91 -3.49
C TYR A 24 14.80 -3.20 -3.16
N PRO A 25 15.53 -4.25 -2.74
CA PRO A 25 15.50 -5.56 -3.39
C PRO A 25 14.42 -6.50 -2.83
N ARG A 26 14.13 -7.55 -3.61
CA ARG A 26 13.38 -8.76 -3.21
C ARG A 26 13.82 -9.32 -1.83
N THR A 27 15.05 -9.04 -1.41
CA THR A 27 15.60 -9.42 -0.09
C THR A 27 14.96 -8.67 1.08
N GLY A 28 14.65 -7.38 0.94
CA GLY A 28 13.93 -6.60 1.95
C GLY A 28 12.48 -7.04 2.03
N GLY A 29 11.85 -7.29 0.88
CA GLY A 29 10.51 -7.88 0.78
C GLY A 29 10.39 -9.21 1.52
N ALA A 30 11.31 -10.15 1.29
CA ALA A 30 11.29 -11.45 1.96
C ALA A 30 11.51 -11.35 3.49
N LEU A 31 12.31 -10.40 3.96
CA LEU A 31 12.56 -10.21 5.38
C LEU A 31 11.35 -9.59 6.07
N VAL A 32 10.70 -8.61 5.44
CA VAL A 32 9.46 -8.02 5.95
C VAL A 32 8.28 -8.99 5.83
N GLU A 33 8.16 -9.73 4.73
CA GLU A 33 7.18 -10.80 4.56
C GLU A 33 7.31 -11.82 5.69
N LYS A 34 8.53 -12.28 5.97
CA LYS A 34 8.84 -13.18 7.09
C LYS A 34 8.52 -12.57 8.45
N LEU A 35 8.84 -11.29 8.66
CA LEU A 35 8.48 -10.58 9.88
C LEU A 35 6.96 -10.51 10.08
N LEU A 36 6.19 -10.24 9.02
CA LEU A 36 4.73 -10.25 9.09
C LEU A 36 4.15 -11.65 9.29
N THR A 37 4.74 -12.69 8.68
CA THR A 37 4.25 -14.07 8.87
C THR A 37 4.53 -14.60 10.27
N LEU A 38 5.56 -14.07 10.94
CA LEU A 38 5.95 -14.47 12.29
C LEU A 38 5.20 -13.71 13.40
N SER A 39 4.33 -12.75 13.05
CA SER A 39 3.62 -11.92 14.01
C SER A 39 2.13 -11.88 13.69
N ASP A 40 1.30 -12.48 14.54
CA ASP A 40 -0.16 -12.39 14.41
C ASP A 40 -0.66 -10.92 14.42
N ASP A 41 0.05 -10.04 15.14
CA ASP A 41 -0.20 -8.60 15.18
C ASP A 41 -0.04 -7.92 13.82
N ALA A 42 0.84 -8.42 12.95
CA ALA A 42 1.03 -7.87 11.62
C ALA A 42 -0.14 -8.21 10.68
N LEU A 43 -0.72 -9.40 10.81
CA LEU A 43 -1.91 -9.78 10.06
C LEU A 43 -3.13 -9.00 10.55
N ASP A 44 -3.26 -8.80 11.87
CA ASP A 44 -4.34 -7.99 12.46
C ASP A 44 -4.29 -6.53 11.98
N ARG A 45 -3.08 -5.97 11.85
CA ARG A 45 -2.85 -4.63 11.26
C ARG A 45 -3.36 -4.48 9.83
N LEU A 46 -3.45 -5.58 9.07
CA LEU A 46 -3.93 -5.58 7.67
C LEU A 46 -5.44 -5.79 7.58
N THR A 47 -6.07 -6.35 8.61
CA THR A 47 -7.52 -6.62 8.62
C THR A 47 -8.33 -5.33 8.42
N GLN A 48 -8.01 -4.27 9.18
CA GLN A 48 -8.73 -3.01 9.13
C GLN A 48 -8.67 -2.33 7.74
N PRO A 49 -7.50 -2.03 7.15
CA PRO A 49 -7.42 -1.37 5.85
C PRO A 49 -7.99 -2.25 4.74
N ARG A 50 -7.84 -3.58 4.80
CA ARG A 50 -8.43 -4.51 3.83
C ARG A 50 -9.96 -4.47 3.88
N CYS A 51 -10.55 -4.50 5.08
CA CYS A 51 -12.00 -4.36 5.25
C CYS A 51 -12.51 -3.00 4.72
N ALA A 52 -11.78 -1.92 4.98
CA ALA A 52 -12.12 -0.59 4.49
C ALA A 52 -12.02 -0.50 2.96
N ALA A 53 -11.02 -1.14 2.35
CA ALA A 53 -10.84 -1.23 0.90
C ALA A 53 -12.02 -1.96 0.24
N ILE A 54 -12.40 -3.12 0.79
CA ILE A 54 -13.54 -3.90 0.29
C ILE A 54 -14.84 -3.11 0.44
N ALA A 55 -15.10 -2.51 1.60
CA ALA A 55 -16.31 -1.73 1.83
C ALA A 55 -16.41 -0.53 0.87
N SER A 56 -15.29 0.18 0.66
CA SER A 56 -15.24 1.32 -0.27
C SER A 56 -15.43 0.86 -1.72
N ALA A 57 -14.78 -0.24 -2.12
CA ALA A 57 -14.94 -0.77 -3.46
C ALA A 57 -16.33 -1.35 -3.71
N GLN A 58 -16.99 -1.93 -2.71
CA GLN A 58 -18.36 -2.43 -2.83
C GLN A 58 -19.40 -1.32 -3.01
N ALA A 59 -19.15 -0.13 -2.46
CA ALA A 59 -19.97 1.05 -2.72
C ALA A 59 -19.91 1.49 -4.19
N GLU A 60 -18.78 1.25 -4.86
CA GLU A 60 -18.58 1.55 -6.27
C GLU A 60 -18.95 0.39 -7.21
N ILE A 61 -18.59 -0.85 -6.85
CA ILE A 61 -18.72 -2.01 -7.73
C ILE A 61 -19.27 -3.19 -6.94
N PRO A 62 -20.44 -3.72 -7.33
CA PRO A 62 -20.96 -4.96 -6.76
C PRO A 62 -19.97 -6.11 -6.97
N ASN A 63 -19.77 -6.93 -5.94
CA ASN A 63 -18.85 -8.08 -5.96
C ASN A 63 -17.38 -7.72 -6.25
N ALA A 64 -16.94 -6.53 -5.85
CA ALA A 64 -15.52 -6.16 -5.91
C ALA A 64 -14.65 -7.23 -5.21
N ARG A 65 -13.57 -7.63 -5.88
CA ARG A 65 -12.57 -8.56 -5.35
C ARG A 65 -11.20 -7.93 -5.46
N ILE A 66 -10.39 -8.14 -4.42
CA ILE A 66 -8.98 -7.74 -4.45
C ILE A 66 -8.28 -8.59 -5.50
N THR A 67 -7.60 -7.93 -6.45
CA THR A 67 -6.77 -8.59 -7.47
C THR A 67 -5.29 -8.42 -7.23
N SER A 68 -4.93 -7.38 -6.47
CA SER A 68 -3.57 -7.17 -5.97
C SER A 68 -3.66 -6.32 -4.72
N GLU A 69 -2.80 -6.61 -3.75
CA GLU A 69 -2.60 -5.76 -2.59
C GLU A 69 -1.16 -5.86 -2.12
N PHE A 70 -0.68 -4.76 -1.54
CA PHE A 70 0.65 -4.65 -0.98
C PHE A 70 0.65 -3.55 0.05
N PHE A 71 1.71 -3.48 0.85
CA PHE A 71 1.96 -2.34 1.71
C PHE A 71 3.32 -1.75 1.44
N VAL A 72 3.47 -0.48 1.80
CA VAL A 72 4.74 0.22 1.79
C VAL A 72 5.04 0.65 3.21
N VAL A 73 6.14 0.12 3.74
CA VAL A 73 6.70 0.57 5.01
C VAL A 73 7.47 1.86 4.76
N THR A 74 7.19 2.90 5.54
CA THR A 74 7.86 4.21 5.43
C THR A 74 8.22 4.74 6.82
N GLN A 75 9.11 5.73 6.90
CA GLN A 75 9.45 6.39 8.16
C GLN A 75 8.25 7.07 8.85
N HIS A 76 7.16 7.34 8.13
CA HIS A 76 5.96 8.02 8.64
C HIS A 76 4.80 7.05 8.94
N GLY A 77 5.03 5.74 8.79
CA GLY A 77 4.01 4.72 8.99
C GLY A 77 3.88 3.75 7.82
N LEU A 78 2.89 2.87 7.93
CA LEU A 78 2.52 1.94 6.87
C LEU A 78 1.56 2.62 5.89
N VAL A 79 1.77 2.40 4.59
CA VAL A 79 0.79 2.68 3.53
C VAL A 79 0.25 1.33 3.06
N TYR A 80 -1.06 1.20 2.93
CA TYR A 80 -1.71 0.02 2.36
C TYR A 80 -2.32 0.38 1.01
N ALA A 81 -2.14 -0.49 0.02
CA ALA A 81 -2.65 -0.30 -1.32
C ALA A 81 -3.32 -1.57 -1.80
N ALA A 82 -4.51 -1.43 -2.39
CA ALA A 82 -5.24 -2.54 -2.98
C ALA A 82 -5.85 -2.14 -4.31
N GLU A 83 -5.68 -2.98 -5.32
CA GLU A 83 -6.47 -2.95 -6.53
C GLU A 83 -7.64 -3.92 -6.37
N LEU A 84 -8.85 -3.40 -6.55
CA LEU A 84 -10.09 -4.16 -6.54
C LEU A 84 -10.73 -4.06 -7.92
N ASN A 85 -11.05 -5.20 -8.49
CA ASN A 85 -11.74 -5.26 -9.79
C ASN A 85 -13.15 -5.80 -9.61
N GLY A 86 -14.07 -5.27 -10.42
CA GLY A 86 -15.34 -5.92 -10.72
C GLY A 86 -15.58 -5.97 -12.22
N SER A 87 -16.81 -6.31 -12.61
CA SER A 87 -17.12 -6.67 -14.00
C SER A 87 -16.97 -5.55 -15.05
N ARG A 88 -16.84 -4.28 -14.63
CA ARG A 88 -16.84 -3.11 -15.55
C ARG A 88 -15.81 -2.01 -15.26
N ARG A 89 -15.19 -1.99 -14.08
CA ARG A 89 -14.22 -0.95 -13.69
C ARG A 89 -13.31 -1.42 -12.55
N SER A 90 -12.18 -0.73 -12.38
CA SER A 90 -11.20 -0.94 -11.31
C SER A 90 -11.34 0.13 -10.23
N VAL A 91 -11.19 -0.26 -8.97
CA VAL A 91 -11.08 0.63 -7.82
C VAL A 91 -9.69 0.45 -7.21
N TYR A 92 -8.93 1.54 -7.12
CA TYR A 92 -7.65 1.59 -6.44
C TYR A 92 -7.88 2.21 -5.05
N TYR A 93 -7.65 1.45 -4.00
CA TYR A 93 -7.74 1.94 -2.63
C TYR A 93 -6.34 2.17 -2.07
N LEU A 94 -6.14 3.33 -1.46
CA LEU A 94 -4.88 3.73 -0.84
C LEU A 94 -5.13 4.24 0.58
N ALA A 95 -4.75 3.44 1.57
CA ALA A 95 -4.75 3.79 2.97
C ALA A 95 -3.38 4.41 3.32
N THR A 96 -3.38 5.66 3.75
CA THR A 96 -2.16 6.46 3.97
C THR A 96 -2.10 7.01 5.39
N PRO A 97 -0.90 7.12 5.98
CA PRO A 97 -0.66 8.01 7.11
C PRO A 97 -1.07 9.44 6.76
N ARG A 98 -1.62 10.18 7.74
CA ARG A 98 -2.06 11.58 7.55
C ARG A 98 -1.03 12.47 6.88
N ALA A 99 0.25 12.29 7.19
CA ALA A 99 1.35 13.07 6.61
C ALA A 99 1.48 12.92 5.08
N PHE A 100 0.94 11.84 4.51
CA PHE A 100 0.97 11.59 3.08
C PHE A 100 -0.37 11.78 2.37
N PHE A 101 -1.44 12.07 3.10
CA PHE A 101 -2.76 12.17 2.51
C PHE A 101 -2.84 13.22 1.40
N ASP A 102 -2.52 14.49 1.70
CA ASP A 102 -2.59 15.58 0.72
C ASP A 102 -1.65 15.32 -0.48
N PRO A 103 -0.37 14.93 -0.27
CA PRO A 103 0.49 14.60 -1.40
C PRO A 103 -0.02 13.47 -2.29
N PHE A 104 -0.60 12.40 -1.72
CA PHE A 104 -1.16 11.31 -2.54
C PHE A 104 -2.42 11.75 -3.29
N VAL A 105 -3.28 12.57 -2.70
CA VAL A 105 -4.45 13.14 -3.39
C VAL A 105 -4.00 13.97 -4.59
N ASP A 106 -2.96 14.81 -4.44
CA ASP A 106 -2.42 15.60 -5.54
C ASP A 106 -1.82 14.72 -6.65
N GLN A 107 -1.06 13.67 -6.27
CA GLN A 107 -0.49 12.74 -7.24
C GLN A 107 -1.58 12.03 -8.04
N VAL A 108 -2.62 11.53 -7.36
CA VAL A 108 -3.78 10.87 -7.97
C VAL A 108 -4.53 11.82 -8.90
N GLY A 109 -4.76 13.07 -8.46
CA GLY A 109 -5.43 14.08 -9.29
C GLY A 109 -4.65 14.44 -10.55
N SER A 110 -3.33 14.22 -10.57
CA SER A 110 -2.46 14.46 -11.72
C SER A 110 -2.14 13.23 -12.57
N ALA A 111 -2.62 12.04 -12.18
CA ALA A 111 -2.32 10.79 -12.86
C ALA A 111 -3.38 10.47 -13.92
N GLU A 112 -2.95 9.91 -15.05
CA GLU A 112 -3.87 9.35 -16.02
C GLU A 112 -4.46 8.06 -15.46
N LEU A 113 -5.79 8.02 -15.31
CA LEU A 113 -6.52 6.83 -14.90
C LEU A 113 -7.08 6.12 -16.12
N ARG A 114 -7.17 4.79 -16.04
CA ARG A 114 -7.94 4.01 -17.02
C ARG A 114 -9.39 4.49 -17.01
N ASP A 115 -10.04 4.42 -18.17
CA ASP A 115 -11.42 4.87 -18.30
C ASP A 115 -12.33 4.14 -17.30
N GLY A 116 -13.12 4.92 -16.54
CA GLY A 116 -14.00 4.44 -15.49
C GLY A 116 -13.32 3.97 -14.19
N ALA A 117 -11.99 4.04 -14.06
CA ALA A 117 -11.29 3.68 -12.82
C ALA A 117 -11.51 4.73 -11.72
N VAL A 118 -11.64 4.26 -10.49
CA VAL A 118 -11.84 5.10 -9.29
C VAL A 118 -10.65 4.94 -8.36
N VAL A 119 -10.18 6.03 -7.77
CA VAL A 119 -9.15 5.99 -6.73
C VAL A 119 -9.74 6.52 -5.43
N VAL A 120 -9.59 5.76 -4.36
CA VAL A 120 -10.02 6.13 -3.00
C VAL A 120 -8.76 6.30 -2.16
N VAL A 121 -8.52 7.51 -1.67
CA VAL A 121 -7.44 7.79 -0.71
C VAL A 121 -8.05 7.94 0.67
N ASP A 122 -7.53 7.22 1.65
CA ASP A 122 -8.03 7.15 3.02
C ASP A 122 -6.93 7.51 4.02
N ALA A 123 -7.17 8.50 4.87
CA ALA A 123 -6.22 8.94 5.91
C ALA A 123 -6.37 8.17 7.24
N ARG A 124 -7.37 7.28 7.35
CA ARG A 124 -7.69 6.59 8.62
C ARG A 124 -6.67 5.52 8.98
N PHE A 125 -5.77 5.17 8.06
CA PHE A 125 -4.67 4.24 8.31
C PHE A 125 -3.48 4.97 8.94
N THR A 126 -3.68 5.42 10.18
CA THR A 126 -2.61 6.04 10.95
C THR A 126 -2.03 5.02 11.92
N ARG A 127 -0.91 4.42 11.54
CA ARG A 127 -0.03 3.75 12.52
C ARG A 127 1.37 4.29 12.35
N ASP A 128 1.74 5.17 13.27
CA ASP A 128 3.07 5.74 13.34
C ASP A 128 4.04 4.67 13.86
N LEU A 129 5.07 4.37 13.06
CA LEU A 129 6.15 3.47 13.48
C LEU A 129 7.08 4.11 14.53
N ALA A 130 7.05 5.44 14.67
CA ALA A 130 7.87 6.16 15.64
C ALA A 130 7.33 6.10 17.07
N SER A 131 6.03 5.81 17.24
CA SER A 131 5.34 5.89 18.53
C SER A 131 5.20 4.54 19.26
N SER A 132 5.53 3.42 18.62
CA SER A 132 5.33 2.09 19.22
C SER A 132 6.60 1.57 19.88
N GLY A 133 6.53 1.21 21.16
CA GLY A 133 7.59 0.43 21.85
C GLY A 133 7.67 -1.04 21.39
N ASP A 134 7.15 -1.34 20.20
CA ASP A 134 6.99 -2.68 19.67
C ASP A 134 8.27 -3.14 18.95
N PRO A 135 8.82 -4.33 19.26
CA PRO A 135 10.04 -4.84 18.62
C PRO A 135 9.98 -4.92 17.10
N MET A 136 8.78 -5.15 16.54
CA MET A 136 8.57 -5.15 15.09
C MET A 136 8.80 -3.76 14.50
N ASP A 137 8.19 -2.73 15.11
CA ASP A 137 8.31 -1.35 14.64
C ASP A 137 9.76 -0.85 14.76
N ALA A 138 10.49 -1.29 15.80
CA ALA A 138 11.93 -1.04 15.93
C ALA A 138 12.76 -1.73 14.83
N ALA A 139 12.42 -2.98 14.46
CA ALA A 139 13.09 -3.70 13.38
C ALA A 139 12.81 -3.04 12.02
N LEU A 140 11.55 -2.71 11.73
CA LEU A 140 11.15 -2.01 10.51
C LEU A 140 11.85 -0.65 10.41
N ARG A 141 11.94 0.11 11.51
CA ARG A 141 12.65 1.40 11.53
C ARG A 141 14.13 1.26 11.20
N ARG A 142 14.82 0.24 11.73
CA ARG A 142 16.23 -0.01 11.38
C ARG A 142 16.42 -0.31 9.89
N ILE A 143 15.51 -1.05 9.28
CA ILE A 143 15.56 -1.31 7.83
C ILE A 143 15.29 0.00 7.06
N LEU A 144 14.43 0.87 7.60
CA LEU A 144 14.14 2.18 6.99
C LEU A 144 15.28 3.21 7.16
N ASP A 145 16.10 3.11 8.20
CA ASP A 145 17.31 3.93 8.33
C ASP A 145 18.25 3.71 7.12
N GLU A 146 18.21 2.52 6.53
CA GLU A 146 18.95 2.16 5.32
C GLU A 146 18.15 2.42 4.03
N HIS A 147 16.81 2.48 4.11
CA HIS A 147 15.89 2.54 2.96
C HIS A 147 14.70 3.47 3.19
N LEU A 148 14.51 4.49 2.34
CA LEU A 148 13.43 5.48 2.52
C LEU A 148 12.01 4.88 2.54
N ALA A 149 11.79 3.77 1.82
CA ALA A 149 10.53 3.04 1.80
C ALA A 149 10.73 1.59 1.31
N LEU A 150 9.88 0.66 1.76
CA LEU A 150 9.94 -0.76 1.40
C LEU A 150 8.56 -1.26 0.99
N ARG A 151 8.42 -1.74 -0.25
CA ARG A 151 7.21 -2.40 -0.74
C ARG A 151 7.22 -3.89 -0.40
N VAL A 152 6.06 -4.41 0.00
CA VAL A 152 5.85 -5.83 0.23
C VAL A 152 4.51 -6.23 -0.34
N ASP A 153 4.56 -7.07 -1.37
CA ASP A 153 3.37 -7.62 -2.01
C ASP A 153 2.78 -8.75 -1.15
N LEU A 154 1.46 -8.76 -1.01
CA LEU A 154 0.74 -9.79 -0.28
C LEU A 154 0.21 -10.84 -1.27
N PRO A 155 0.18 -12.13 -0.88
CA PRO A 155 -0.47 -13.15 -1.67
C PRO A 155 -1.98 -12.85 -1.76
N ALA A 156 -2.49 -12.82 -2.99
CA ALA A 156 -3.92 -12.64 -3.28
C ALA A 156 -4.73 -13.92 -3.04
#